data_AF-A0A857GIQ0-F1
#
_entry.id   AF-A0A857GIQ0-F1
#
_cell.length_a   1.000
_cell.length_b   1.000
_cell.length_c   1.000
_cell.angle_alpha   90.00
_cell.angle_beta   90.00
_cell.angle_gamma   90.00
#
_symmetry.space_group_name_H-M   'P 1'
#
loop_
_entity.id
_entity.type
_entity.pdbx_description
1 polymer ?
#
loop_
_entity_poly.entity_id
_entity_poly.type
_entity_poly.pdbx_seq_one_letter_code
_entity_poly.pdbx_strand_id
1 'polypeptide(L)'
;MPLTRLSPLLTLFALLLLAGCASKEVAMTPAPSSPSGISMERALILSHAQQAIGTPYRFGGNSPDGLDCSGLVEMTYRAAGIRVPRTADGQFRALPQVDAPRPGDLLFFGDGNKATHVGIYGGNHQMIHAPGSGRAVVSVPLDIDYWQQRFLGAASVAP
;
A
#
# COMPACT_ATOMS: atom_id res chain seq x y z
N MET A 1 -17.50 81.96 -38.04
CA MET A 1 -17.28 80.53 -38.34
C MET A 1 -16.30 79.95 -37.32
N PRO A 2 -16.74 79.30 -36.23
CA PRO A 2 -15.85 78.61 -35.31
C PRO A 2 -15.93 77.08 -35.43
N LEU A 3 -14.79 76.44 -35.22
CA LEU A 3 -14.60 74.99 -35.14
C LEU A 3 -15.40 74.37 -33.98
N THR A 4 -15.99 73.19 -34.21
CA THR A 4 -16.39 72.25 -33.16
C THR A 4 -15.78 70.87 -33.42
N ARG A 5 -15.45 70.22 -32.30
CA ARG A 5 -14.50 69.12 -32.15
C ARG A 5 -15.15 67.73 -32.23
N LEU A 6 -14.30 66.76 -32.54
CA LEU A 6 -14.23 65.37 -32.05
C LEU A 6 -15.52 64.57 -31.82
N SER A 7 -15.62 63.42 -32.50
CA SER A 7 -15.80 62.12 -31.81
C SER A 7 -15.43 60.95 -32.73
N PRO A 8 -14.56 60.02 -32.28
CA PRO A 8 -14.29 58.75 -32.95
C PRO A 8 -15.32 57.73 -32.48
N LEU A 9 -16.38 57.52 -33.26
CA LEU A 9 -17.43 56.56 -32.93
C LEU A 9 -17.46 55.48 -34.01
N LEU A 10 -16.55 54.50 -33.95
CA LEU A 10 -16.83 53.12 -34.37
C LEU A 10 -15.71 52.11 -34.02
N THR A 11 -15.08 52.24 -32.85
CA THR A 11 -14.44 51.08 -32.19
C THR A 11 -15.52 50.32 -31.41
N LEU A 12 -16.32 49.51 -32.10
CA LEU A 12 -17.29 48.63 -31.43
C LEU A 12 -17.65 47.39 -32.28
N PHE A 13 -16.73 46.42 -32.35
CA PHE A 13 -17.09 44.99 -32.39
C PHE A 13 -15.86 44.12 -32.04
N ALA A 14 -15.23 44.46 -30.92
CA ALA A 14 -14.35 43.54 -30.20
C ALA A 14 -15.16 42.94 -29.04
N LEU A 15 -14.86 41.68 -28.71
CA LEU A 15 -15.41 40.86 -27.63
C LEU A 15 -16.80 40.27 -27.87
N LEU A 16 -16.87 38.97 -28.22
CA LEU A 16 -17.95 38.07 -27.77
C LEU A 16 -17.68 36.59 -28.11
N LEU A 17 -16.51 36.03 -27.75
CA LEU A 17 -16.31 34.56 -27.72
C LEU A 17 -15.30 34.14 -26.63
N LEU A 18 -15.54 34.56 -25.38
CA LEU A 18 -14.96 33.89 -24.21
C LEU A 18 -16.12 33.32 -23.38
N ALA A 19 -16.63 32.17 -23.82
CA ALA A 19 -17.41 31.29 -22.98
C ALA A 19 -16.49 30.77 -21.87
N GLY A 20 -16.50 31.45 -20.73
CA GLY A 20 -15.78 31.02 -19.54
C GLY A 20 -16.41 29.74 -19.00
N CYS A 21 -15.66 28.64 -19.01
CA CYS A 21 -15.96 27.48 -18.18
C CYS A 21 -15.71 27.87 -16.73
N ALA A 22 -16.76 28.27 -16.01
CA ALA A 22 -16.72 28.39 -14.55
C ALA A 22 -16.53 26.98 -13.97
N SER A 23 -15.27 26.61 -13.70
CA SER A 23 -15.00 25.41 -12.91
C SER A 23 -15.42 25.70 -11.48
N LYS A 24 -16.41 24.96 -11.01
CA LYS A 24 -16.86 25.00 -9.61
C LYS A 24 -15.69 24.50 -8.76
N GLU A 25 -15.04 25.40 -8.03
CA GLU A 25 -14.06 25.00 -7.01
C GLU A 25 -14.80 24.13 -5.99
N VAL A 26 -14.58 22.82 -6.06
CA VAL A 26 -14.94 21.91 -4.98
C VAL A 26 -13.97 22.24 -3.86
N ALA A 27 -14.42 23.05 -2.91
CA ALA A 27 -13.72 23.29 -1.67
C ALA A 27 -13.49 21.93 -0.99
N MET A 28 -12.28 21.42 -1.12
CA MET A 28 -11.86 20.16 -0.53
C MET A 28 -11.53 20.45 0.93
N THR A 29 -12.55 20.46 1.77
CA THR A 29 -12.37 20.42 3.22
C THR A 29 -11.49 19.21 3.53
N PRO A 30 -10.41 19.36 4.33
CA PRO A 30 -9.61 18.20 4.73
C PRO A 30 -10.54 17.17 5.35
N ALA A 31 -10.54 15.96 4.79
CA ALA A 31 -11.38 14.88 5.26
C ALA A 31 -11.07 14.61 6.74
N PRO A 32 -12.08 14.32 7.58
CA PRO A 32 -11.84 13.87 8.94
C PRO A 32 -10.94 12.63 8.92
N SER A 33 -9.97 12.59 9.83
CA SER A 33 -9.13 11.41 10.09
C SER A 33 -10.05 10.19 10.26
N SER A 34 -9.76 9.12 9.52
CA SER A 34 -10.65 7.96 9.40
C SER A 34 -11.02 7.39 10.78
N PRO A 35 -12.30 7.09 11.05
CA PRO A 35 -12.77 6.60 12.35
C PRO A 35 -12.43 5.11 12.61
N SER A 36 -11.54 4.53 11.82
CA SER A 36 -11.04 3.17 11.99
C SER A 36 -9.60 3.28 12.50
N GLY A 37 -9.29 2.76 13.68
CA GLY A 37 -7.99 2.88 14.38
C GLY A 37 -6.78 2.21 13.70
N ILE A 38 -6.68 2.30 12.37
CA ILE A 38 -5.54 1.86 11.54
C ILE A 38 -5.04 3.05 10.71
N SER A 39 -3.72 3.15 10.57
CA SER A 39 -3.08 4.16 9.72
C SER A 39 -3.38 3.92 8.24
N MET A 40 -3.20 4.95 7.41
CA MET A 40 -3.36 4.83 5.95
C MET A 40 -2.35 3.82 5.37
N GLU A 41 -1.13 3.81 5.89
CA GLU A 41 -0.06 2.90 5.52
C GLU A 41 -0.47 1.44 5.76
N ARG A 42 -1.04 1.14 6.94
CA ARG A 42 -1.56 -0.20 7.23
C ARG A 42 -2.71 -0.58 6.32
N ALA A 43 -3.63 0.36 6.05
CA ALA A 43 -4.73 0.13 5.12
C ALA A 43 -4.22 -0.21 3.70
N LEU A 44 -3.18 0.49 3.23
CA LEU A 44 -2.54 0.21 1.94
C LEU A 44 -1.86 -1.16 1.92
N ILE A 45 -1.06 -1.49 2.94
CA ILE A 45 -0.40 -2.81 3.04
C ILE A 45 -1.44 -3.94 2.96
N LEU A 46 -2.50 -3.84 3.77
CA LEU A 46 -3.54 -4.87 3.84
C LEU A 46 -4.36 -4.96 2.54
N SER A 47 -4.71 -3.81 1.94
CA SER A 47 -5.43 -3.76 0.67
C SER A 47 -4.64 -4.44 -0.45
N HIS A 48 -3.35 -4.10 -0.59
CA HIS A 48 -2.50 -4.72 -1.60
C HIS A 48 -2.23 -6.20 -1.32
N ALA A 49 -2.09 -6.60 -0.05
CA ALA A 49 -1.94 -8.00 0.32
C ALA A 49 -3.18 -8.82 -0.06
N GLN A 50 -4.37 -8.27 0.20
CA GLN A 50 -5.64 -8.90 -0.17
C GLN A 50 -5.81 -9.00 -1.69
N GLN A 51 -5.44 -7.96 -2.44
CA GLN A 51 -5.49 -7.97 -3.90
C GLN A 51 -4.52 -8.97 -4.53
N ALA A 52 -3.41 -9.27 -3.85
CA ALA A 52 -2.43 -10.25 -4.33
C ALA A 52 -2.88 -11.71 -4.16
N ILE A 53 -3.95 -11.99 -3.41
CA ILE A 53 -4.49 -13.35 -3.26
C ILE A 53 -4.83 -13.92 -4.64
N GLY A 54 -4.33 -15.13 -4.92
CA GLY A 54 -4.44 -15.76 -6.23
C GLY A 54 -3.25 -15.53 -7.16
N THR A 55 -2.35 -14.57 -6.88
CA THR A 55 -1.12 -14.40 -7.65
C THR A 55 -0.23 -15.65 -7.52
N PRO A 56 0.25 -16.25 -8.63
CA PRO A 56 1.10 -17.43 -8.58
C PRO A 56 2.41 -17.20 -7.83
N TYR A 57 2.87 -18.21 -7.09
CA TYR A 57 4.19 -18.15 -6.50
C TYR A 57 5.28 -18.20 -7.58
N ARG A 58 6.26 -17.31 -7.47
CA ARG A 58 7.52 -17.38 -8.24
C ARG A 58 8.69 -17.04 -7.33
N PHE A 59 9.66 -17.95 -7.24
CA PHE A 59 10.90 -17.70 -6.51
C PHE A 59 11.62 -16.48 -7.10
N GLY A 60 11.99 -15.52 -6.25
CA GLY A 60 12.56 -14.24 -6.72
C GLY A 60 11.52 -13.25 -7.26
N GLY A 61 10.24 -13.61 -7.33
CA GLY A 61 9.17 -12.75 -7.84
C GLY A 61 8.78 -11.63 -6.88
N ASN A 62 8.59 -10.43 -7.42
CA ASN A 62 8.17 -9.22 -6.70
C ASN A 62 7.23 -8.33 -7.55
N SER A 63 6.51 -8.94 -8.49
CA SER A 63 5.56 -8.27 -9.41
C SER A 63 4.18 -8.93 -9.37
N PRO A 64 3.13 -8.28 -9.91
CA PRO A 64 1.79 -8.86 -9.97
C PRO A 64 1.69 -10.21 -10.72
N ASP A 65 2.64 -10.51 -11.62
CA ASP A 65 2.66 -11.76 -12.40
C ASP A 65 3.31 -12.93 -11.65
N GLY A 66 3.90 -12.68 -10.49
CA GLY A 66 4.50 -13.71 -9.66
C GLY A 66 5.23 -13.19 -8.43
N LEU A 67 4.97 -13.82 -7.29
CA LEU A 67 5.50 -13.39 -5.99
C LEU A 67 6.17 -14.52 -5.22
N ASP A 68 7.27 -14.23 -4.55
CA ASP A 68 7.68 -15.01 -3.39
C ASP A 68 7.21 -14.35 -2.08
N CYS A 69 7.45 -15.02 -0.95
CA CYS A 69 6.99 -14.57 0.36
C CYS A 69 7.47 -13.16 0.69
N SER A 70 8.76 -12.91 0.51
CA SER A 70 9.38 -11.60 0.75
C SER A 70 9.08 -10.56 -0.33
N GLY A 71 8.81 -10.98 -1.56
CA GLY A 71 8.40 -10.11 -2.67
C GLY A 71 6.96 -9.61 -2.53
N LEU A 72 6.06 -10.43 -1.96
CA LEU A 72 4.73 -9.98 -1.53
C LEU A 72 4.86 -8.86 -0.49
N VAL A 73 5.73 -9.03 0.51
CA VAL A 73 5.99 -8.00 1.52
C VAL A 73 6.56 -6.75 0.87
N GLU A 74 7.59 -6.86 0.04
CA GLU A 74 8.21 -5.71 -0.63
C GLU A 74 7.17 -4.92 -1.45
N MET A 75 6.31 -5.60 -2.20
CA MET A 75 5.28 -4.94 -3.01
C MET A 75 4.27 -4.17 -2.14
N THR A 76 3.75 -4.81 -1.10
CA THR A 76 2.70 -4.22 -0.23
C THR A 76 3.25 -3.08 0.61
N TYR A 77 4.45 -3.23 1.18
CA TYR A 77 5.12 -2.17 1.93
C TYR A 77 5.52 -1.01 1.03
N ARG A 78 5.99 -1.28 -0.19
CA ARG A 78 6.31 -0.23 -1.18
C ARG A 78 5.07 0.58 -1.55
N ALA A 79 3.89 -0.04 -1.65
CA ALA A 79 2.65 0.68 -1.90
C ALA A 79 2.28 1.66 -0.76
N ALA A 80 2.70 1.36 0.47
CA ALA A 80 2.61 2.26 1.62
C ALA A 80 3.81 3.21 1.77
N GLY A 81 4.72 3.27 0.80
CA GLY A 81 5.91 4.14 0.84
C GLY A 81 7.04 3.62 1.73
N ILE A 82 6.96 2.38 2.21
CA ILE A 82 7.94 1.77 3.13
C ILE A 82 8.88 0.86 2.35
N ARG A 83 10.19 1.01 2.57
CA ARG A 83 11.21 0.12 2.00
C ARG A 83 11.63 -0.93 3.02
N VAL A 84 11.77 -2.16 2.54
CA VAL A 84 12.25 -3.29 3.33
C VAL A 84 13.29 -4.08 2.54
N PRO A 85 14.17 -4.85 3.19
CA PRO A 85 15.09 -5.75 2.49
C PRO A 85 14.37 -6.79 1.62
N ARG A 86 15.04 -7.27 0.58
CA ARG A 86 14.45 -8.19 -0.41
C ARG A 86 14.13 -9.58 0.14
N THR A 87 14.87 -10.08 1.13
CA THR A 87 14.76 -11.46 1.62
C THR A 87 14.05 -11.52 2.97
N ALA A 88 13.36 -12.62 3.25
CA ALA A 88 12.68 -12.84 4.54
C ALA A 88 13.64 -12.68 5.74
N ASP A 89 14.83 -13.29 5.67
CA ASP A 89 15.86 -13.15 6.72
C ASP A 89 16.38 -11.71 6.84
N GLY A 90 16.55 -11.00 5.73
CA GLY A 90 16.92 -9.59 5.74
C GLY A 90 15.87 -8.72 6.42
N GLN A 91 14.59 -8.95 6.11
CA GLN A 91 13.46 -8.26 6.75
C GLN A 91 13.42 -8.56 8.25
N PHE A 92 13.56 -9.83 8.65
CA PHE A 92 13.57 -10.23 10.05
C PHE A 92 14.67 -9.55 10.86
N ARG A 93 15.89 -9.47 10.30
CA ARG A 93 17.05 -8.86 10.98
C ARG A 93 16.99 -7.33 11.02
N ALA A 94 16.38 -6.70 10.01
CA ALA A 94 16.41 -5.25 9.86
C ALA A 94 15.26 -4.54 10.57
N LEU A 95 14.11 -5.20 10.72
CA LEU A 95 12.89 -4.57 11.23
C LEU A 95 12.77 -4.71 12.76
N PRO A 96 12.27 -3.67 13.45
CA PRO A 96 12.01 -3.73 14.89
C PRO A 96 11.02 -4.85 15.22
N GLN A 97 11.37 -5.69 16.19
CA GLN A 97 10.52 -6.77 16.65
C GLN A 97 9.35 -6.23 17.48
N VAL A 98 8.21 -6.91 17.41
CA VAL A 98 7.00 -6.58 18.16
C VAL A 98 6.42 -7.83 18.81
N ASP A 99 6.01 -7.73 20.07
CA ASP A 99 5.45 -8.88 20.81
C ASP A 99 3.95 -9.08 20.52
N ALA A 100 3.25 -7.99 20.17
CA ALA A 100 1.82 -7.97 19.89
C ALA A 100 1.56 -7.48 18.47
N PRO A 101 1.60 -8.36 17.46
CA PRO A 101 1.43 -7.97 16.07
C PRO A 101 0.02 -7.41 15.82
N ARG A 102 -0.04 -6.36 15.02
CA ARG A 102 -1.25 -5.70 14.51
C ARG A 102 -1.43 -6.01 13.01
N PRO A 103 -2.66 -5.95 12.48
CA PRO A 103 -2.88 -6.11 11.04
C PRO A 103 -1.94 -5.22 10.21
N GLY A 104 -1.20 -5.83 9.28
CA GLY A 104 -0.15 -5.21 8.46
C GLY A 104 1.28 -5.50 8.93
N ASP A 105 1.47 -6.02 10.15
CA ASP A 105 2.78 -6.44 10.66
C ASP A 105 3.25 -7.73 9.97
N LEU A 106 4.55 -8.01 10.05
CA LEU A 106 5.15 -9.18 9.44
C LEU A 106 5.30 -10.30 10.46
N LEU A 107 5.00 -11.51 10.02
CA LEU A 107 5.16 -12.74 10.79
C LEU A 107 6.27 -13.57 10.15
N PHE A 108 7.29 -13.93 10.93
CA PHE A 108 8.46 -14.64 10.44
C PHE A 108 8.48 -16.09 10.92
N PHE A 109 8.85 -16.97 9.99
CA PHE A 109 8.91 -18.40 10.24
C PHE A 109 10.23 -18.98 9.71
N GLY A 110 10.75 -19.98 10.40
CA GLY A 110 11.97 -20.65 10.00
C GLY A 110 12.46 -21.65 11.03
N ASP A 111 13.78 -21.75 11.14
CA ASP A 111 14.47 -22.67 12.03
C ASP A 111 15.66 -21.95 12.70
N GLY A 112 15.87 -22.25 13.99
CA GLY A 112 16.81 -21.54 14.85
C GLY A 112 16.58 -20.02 14.81
N ASN A 113 17.61 -19.27 14.39
CA ASN A 113 17.58 -17.81 14.30
C ASN A 113 17.59 -17.29 12.85
N LYS A 114 17.05 -18.08 11.91
CA LYS A 114 17.04 -17.73 10.49
C LYS A 114 15.62 -17.79 9.92
N ALA A 115 15.12 -16.65 9.47
CA ALA A 115 13.81 -16.60 8.82
C ALA A 115 13.91 -17.13 7.39
N THR A 116 13.16 -18.20 7.10
CA THR A 116 13.08 -18.80 5.77
C THR A 116 11.78 -18.44 5.06
N HIS A 117 10.79 -17.94 5.81
CA HIS A 117 9.49 -17.57 5.29
C HIS A 117 8.95 -16.34 6.05
N VAL A 118 8.13 -15.54 5.35
CA VAL A 118 7.46 -14.37 5.91
C VAL A 118 6.03 -14.28 5.38
N GLY A 119 5.13 -13.77 6.20
CA GLY A 119 3.77 -13.40 5.78
C GLY A 119 3.32 -12.09 6.44
N ILE A 120 2.21 -11.57 5.96
CA ILE A 120 1.60 -10.34 6.47
C ILE A 120 0.45 -10.73 7.38
N TYR A 121 0.44 -10.23 8.62
CA TYR A 121 -0.65 -10.48 9.55
C TYR A 121 -1.91 -9.76 9.07
N GLY A 122 -2.96 -10.52 8.77
CA GLY A 122 -4.25 -9.99 8.31
C GLY A 122 -5.19 -9.57 9.43
N GLY A 123 -4.82 -9.85 10.69
CA GLY A 123 -5.74 -9.81 11.83
C GLY A 123 -6.53 -11.11 12.00
N ASN A 124 -7.30 -11.23 13.08
CA ASN A 124 -8.15 -12.40 13.37
C ASN A 124 -7.39 -13.75 13.30
N HIS A 125 -6.13 -13.79 13.74
CA HIS A 125 -5.27 -14.96 13.64
C HIS A 125 -5.09 -15.50 12.20
N GLN A 126 -5.17 -14.63 11.20
CA GLN A 126 -4.93 -14.96 9.80
C GLN A 126 -3.63 -14.35 9.29
N MET A 127 -2.97 -15.05 8.37
CA MET A 127 -1.79 -14.59 7.66
C MET A 127 -2.02 -14.66 6.15
N ILE A 128 -1.69 -13.59 5.43
CA ILE A 128 -1.59 -13.59 3.97
C ILE A 128 -0.13 -13.84 3.58
N HIS A 129 0.12 -14.84 2.74
CA HIS A 129 1.48 -15.19 2.32
C HIS A 129 1.53 -15.83 0.93
N ALA A 130 2.69 -15.78 0.28
CA ALA A 130 3.02 -16.56 -0.92
C ALA A 130 3.71 -17.87 -0.50
N PRO A 131 3.03 -19.03 -0.50
CA PRO A 131 3.42 -20.17 0.31
C PRO A 131 4.58 -21.01 -0.27
N GLY A 132 4.84 -20.95 -1.57
CA GLY A 132 5.88 -21.73 -2.26
C GLY A 132 5.43 -22.25 -3.63
N SER A 133 6.35 -22.87 -4.37
CA SER A 133 6.14 -23.36 -5.74
C SER A 133 4.86 -24.18 -5.92
N GLY A 134 4.20 -24.00 -7.07
CA GLY A 134 2.96 -24.70 -7.43
C GLY A 134 1.69 -24.20 -6.74
N ARG A 135 1.79 -23.12 -5.96
CA ARG A 135 0.66 -22.51 -5.22
C ARG A 135 0.57 -21.02 -5.52
N ALA A 136 -0.52 -20.41 -5.08
CA ALA A 136 -0.76 -18.98 -5.17
C ALA A 136 -0.75 -18.33 -3.79
N VAL A 137 -0.63 -17.00 -3.75
CA VAL A 137 -0.84 -16.21 -2.53
C VAL A 137 -2.21 -16.54 -1.93
N VAL A 138 -2.26 -16.75 -0.62
CA VAL A 138 -3.44 -17.22 0.09
C VAL A 138 -3.46 -16.65 1.52
N SER A 139 -4.66 -16.56 2.11
CA SER A 139 -4.85 -16.32 3.55
C SER A 139 -5.03 -17.64 4.28
N VAL A 140 -4.30 -17.84 5.37
CA VAL A 140 -4.36 -19.07 6.18
C VAL A 140 -4.49 -18.74 7.67
N PRO A 141 -5.15 -19.61 8.44
CA PRO A 141 -5.18 -19.46 9.89
C PRO A 141 -3.80 -19.79 10.50
N LEU A 142 -3.46 -19.12 11.60
CA LEU A 142 -2.19 -19.27 12.31
C LEU A 142 -2.24 -20.33 13.41
N ASP A 143 -3.41 -20.76 13.83
CA ASP A 143 -3.65 -21.70 14.94
C ASP A 143 -3.34 -23.17 14.60
N ILE A 144 -2.78 -23.45 13.42
CA ILE A 144 -2.29 -24.78 13.05
C ILE A 144 -0.85 -25.02 13.50
N ASP A 145 -0.57 -26.24 13.97
CA ASP A 145 0.73 -26.65 14.54
C ASP A 145 1.94 -26.27 13.67
N TYR A 146 1.79 -26.37 12.35
CA TYR A 146 2.88 -26.06 11.42
C TYR A 146 3.45 -24.65 11.61
N TRP A 147 2.57 -23.65 11.79
CA TRP A 147 2.99 -22.25 11.97
C TRP A 147 3.53 -22.00 13.37
N GLN A 148 2.89 -22.59 14.39
CA GLN A 148 3.30 -22.45 15.79
C GLN A 148 4.71 -23.00 16.01
N GLN A 149 5.03 -24.17 15.44
CA GLN A 149 6.34 -24.81 15.60
C GLN A 149 7.49 -24.07 14.91
N ARG A 150 7.20 -23.20 13.93
CA ARG A 150 8.21 -22.51 13.12
C ARG A 150 8.26 -21.02 13.39
N PHE A 151 7.42 -20.50 14.27
CA PHE A 151 7.31 -19.08 14.52
C PHE A 151 8.59 -18.55 15.17
N LEU A 152 9.19 -17.54 14.56
CA LEU A 152 10.41 -16.89 15.06
C LEU A 152 10.11 -15.56 15.76
N GLY A 153 9.04 -14.88 15.36
CA GLY A 153 8.68 -13.57 15.87
C GLY A 153 7.90 -12.73 14.87
N ALA A 154 7.50 -11.55 15.31
CA ALA A 154 6.85 -10.55 14.47
C ALA A 154 7.67 -9.26 14.44
N ALA A 155 7.59 -8.53 13.33
CA ALA A 155 8.27 -7.24 13.19
C ALA A 155 7.40 -6.23 12.47
N SER A 156 7.63 -4.95 12.73
CA SER A 156 6.90 -3.87 12.08
C SER A 156 7.68 -2.57 12.00
N VAL A 157 7.38 -1.82 10.94
CA VAL A 157 7.70 -0.39 10.77
C VAL A 157 6.47 0.40 10.32
N ALA A 158 5.31 -0.27 10.22
CA ALA A 158 4.06 0.37 9.85
C ALA A 158 3.46 1.09 11.08
N PRO A 159 3.09 2.38 10.98
CA PRO A 159 2.56 3.16 12.10
C PRO A 159 1.20 2.63 12.60
#